data_AF-A0A3L7ZVY1-F1
#
_entry.id   AF-A0A3L7ZVY1-F1
#
_cell.length_a   1.000
_cell.length_b   1.000
_cell.length_c   1.000
_cell.angle_alpha   90.00
_cell.angle_beta   90.00
_cell.angle_gamma   90.00
#
_symmetry.space_group_name_H-M   'P 1'
#
loop_
_entity.id
_entity.type
_entity.pdbx_description
1 polymer ?
#
loop_
_entity_poly.entity_id
_entity_poly.type
_entity_poly.pdbx_seq_one_letter_code
_entity_poly.pdbx_strand_id
1 'polypeptide(L)'
;MQQQYELNLDVETKGEGIRHRRTRVSVQAAGGKTSRQEHVYRRNRELIARYYYWTEIRRRRFDDVMRILSEEFHVEERTISNALLDFGDYLDGLYKGKKDIRELKKEYPYRNWEN
;
A
#
# COMPACT_ATOMS: atom_id res chain seq x y z
N MET A 1 -13.97 44.94 48.45
CA MET A 1 -12.74 44.15 48.65
C MET A 1 -13.11 42.67 48.62
N GLN A 2 -13.03 42.03 47.46
CA GLN A 2 -13.29 40.59 47.31
C GLN A 2 -11.96 39.87 47.41
N GLN A 3 -11.80 39.04 48.45
CA GLN A 3 -10.64 38.17 48.59
C GLN A 3 -10.89 36.94 47.72
N GLN A 4 -10.04 36.74 46.71
CA GLN A 4 -10.01 35.52 45.92
C GLN A 4 -9.22 34.47 46.69
N TYR A 5 -9.83 33.31 46.91
CA TYR A 5 -9.18 32.15 47.51
C TYR A 5 -8.50 31.37 46.38
N GLU A 6 -7.17 31.41 46.31
CA GLU A 6 -6.41 30.54 45.39
C GLU A 6 -6.26 29.15 46.04
N LEU A 7 -6.77 28.13 45.35
CA LEU A 7 -6.66 26.74 45.75
C LEU A 7 -5.34 26.18 45.21
N ASN A 8 -4.33 26.07 46.08
CA ASN A 8 -3.07 25.38 45.75
C ASN A 8 -3.34 23.87 45.65
N LEU A 9 -3.51 23.36 44.42
CA LEU A 9 -3.45 21.93 44.15
C LEU A 9 -1.98 21.52 43.98
N ASP A 10 -1.37 21.03 45.06
CA ASP A 10 -0.10 20.31 44.97
C ASP A 10 -0.35 18.91 44.39
N VAL A 11 -0.23 18.78 43.07
CA VAL A 11 -0.22 17.47 42.39
C VAL A 11 1.24 17.07 42.12
N GLU A 12 1.87 16.43 43.10
CA GLU A 12 3.14 15.74 42.89
C GLU A 12 2.91 14.51 41.98
N THR A 13 3.07 14.70 40.67
CA THR A 13 3.12 13.58 39.73
C THR A 13 4.53 12.99 39.72
N LYS A 14 4.77 12.03 40.62
CA LYS A 14 5.99 11.22 40.62
C LYS A 14 6.04 10.32 39.38
N GLY A 15 7.13 10.42 38.62
CA GLY A 15 7.58 9.39 37.68
C GLY A 15 7.79 9.88 36.27
N GLU A 16 8.98 10.42 35.98
CA GLU A 16 9.50 10.48 34.62
C GLU A 16 9.72 9.05 34.11
N GLY A 17 8.69 8.47 33.49
CA GLY A 17 8.85 7.24 32.73
C GLY A 17 9.83 7.50 31.60
N ILE A 18 10.99 6.84 31.62
CA ILE A 18 11.96 6.86 30.54
C ILE A 18 11.24 6.38 29.28
N ARG A 19 10.82 7.33 28.44
CA ARG A 19 10.30 7.05 27.11
C ARG A 19 11.49 6.55 26.31
N HIS A 20 11.67 5.23 26.22
CA HIS A 20 12.49 4.60 25.20
C HIS A 20 11.86 4.85 23.82
N ARG A 21 11.85 6.11 23.38
CA ARG A 21 11.62 6.45 21.99
C ARG A 21 12.82 5.89 21.26
N ARG A 22 12.64 4.72 20.67
CA ARG A 22 13.63 4.10 19.79
C ARG A 22 13.80 5.07 18.61
N THR A 23 14.76 5.98 18.71
CA THR A 23 15.09 6.93 17.65
C THR A 23 15.64 6.08 16.52
N ARG A 24 14.80 5.78 15.52
CA ARG A 24 15.27 5.12 14.31
C ARG A 24 16.24 6.10 13.65
N VAL A 25 17.53 5.77 13.68
CA VAL A 25 18.56 6.53 12.96
C VAL A 25 18.07 6.68 11.53
N SER A 26 17.77 7.91 11.10
CA SER A 26 17.32 8.12 9.72
C SER A 26 18.54 7.93 8.83
N VAL A 27 18.67 6.75 8.24
CA VAL A 27 19.58 6.53 7.13
C VAL A 27 19.15 7.48 6.04
N GLN A 28 19.95 8.51 5.78
CA GLN A 28 19.74 9.44 4.68
C GLN A 28 19.72 8.63 3.39
N ALA A 29 18.54 8.45 2.81
CA ALA A 29 18.38 7.77 1.53
C ALA A 29 18.99 8.68 0.45
N ALA A 30 20.17 8.31 -0.03
CA ALA A 30 20.83 8.96 -1.15
C ALA A 30 19.94 8.86 -2.40
N GLY A 31 19.41 9.99 -2.88
CA GLY A 31 18.99 10.26 -4.27
C GLY A 31 18.03 9.30 -4.99
N GLY A 32 17.55 8.24 -4.36
CA GLY A 32 16.63 7.25 -4.91
C GLY A 32 15.23 7.44 -4.36
N LYS A 33 14.22 6.89 -5.08
CA LYS A 33 12.83 6.81 -4.62
C LYS A 33 12.81 6.48 -3.13
N THR A 34 12.13 7.31 -2.34
CA THR A 34 11.99 7.05 -0.90
C THR A 34 11.48 5.62 -0.70
N SER A 35 11.86 4.96 0.40
CA SER A 35 11.39 3.59 0.71
C SER A 35 9.87 3.46 0.48
N ARG A 36 9.08 4.48 0.87
CA ARG A 36 7.64 4.55 0.60
C ARG A 36 7.28 4.47 -0.89
N GLN A 37 7.91 5.28 -1.74
CA GLN A 37 7.64 5.28 -3.18
C GLN A 37 7.97 3.92 -3.81
N GLU A 38 9.03 3.27 -3.34
CA GLU A 38 9.38 1.92 -3.81
C GLU A 38 8.33 0.88 -3.39
N HIS A 39 7.85 0.93 -2.15
CA HIS A 39 6.77 0.05 -1.69
C HIS A 39 5.47 0.26 -2.49
N VAL A 40 5.10 1.52 -2.75
CA VAL A 40 3.92 1.84 -3.58
C VAL A 40 4.09 1.31 -5.00
N TYR A 41 5.27 1.49 -5.59
CA TYR A 41 5.57 0.97 -6.93
C TYR A 41 5.45 -0.55 -6.99
N ARG A 42 6.04 -1.28 -6.03
CA ARG A 42 5.95 -2.75 -5.97
C ARG A 42 4.50 -3.22 -5.84
N ARG A 43 3.71 -2.60 -4.96
CA ARG A 43 2.29 -2.88 -4.79
C ARG A 43 1.51 -2.63 -6.08
N ASN A 44 1.70 -1.47 -6.71
CA ASN A 44 0.98 -1.11 -7.93
C ASN A 44 1.34 -2.08 -9.07
N ARG A 45 2.62 -2.46 -9.21
CA ARG A 45 3.03 -3.44 -10.22
C ARG A 45 2.34 -4.80 -10.04
N GLU A 46 2.21 -5.25 -8.79
CA GLU A 46 1.48 -6.47 -8.44
C GLU A 46 -0.03 -6.33 -8.72
N LEU A 47 -0.62 -5.16 -8.43
CA LEU A 47 -2.02 -4.85 -8.70
C LEU A 47 -2.36 -4.98 -10.19
N ILE A 48 -1.48 -4.49 -11.06
CA ILE A 48 -1.67 -4.56 -12.51
C ILE A 48 -1.56 -6.00 -13.02
N ALA A 49 -0.61 -6.76 -12.48
CA ALA A 49 -0.51 -8.18 -12.78
C ALA A 49 -1.78 -8.95 -12.33
N ARG A 50 -2.35 -8.57 -11.18
CA ARG A 50 -3.61 -9.12 -10.67
C ARG A 50 -4.83 -8.73 -11.52
N TYR A 51 -4.88 -7.49 -12.00
CA TYR A 51 -5.88 -7.03 -12.96
C TYR A 51 -5.86 -7.85 -14.26
N TYR A 52 -4.66 -8.07 -14.81
CA TYR A 52 -4.47 -8.89 -16.01
C TYR A 52 -4.93 -10.34 -15.78
N TYR A 53 -4.62 -10.93 -14.62
CA TYR A 53 -5.11 -12.28 -14.28
C TYR A 53 -6.64 -12.39 -14.31
N TRP A 54 -7.33 -11.43 -13.67
CA TRP A 54 -8.78 -11.46 -13.59
C TRP A 54 -9.46 -11.24 -14.95
N THR A 55 -8.93 -10.33 -15.77
CA THR A 55 -9.50 -9.98 -17.07
C THR A 55 -9.14 -10.98 -18.17
N GLU A 56 -7.90 -11.48 -18.23
CA GLU A 56 -7.46 -12.34 -19.34
C GLU A 56 -7.65 -13.83 -19.04
N ILE A 57 -7.22 -14.28 -17.86
CA ILE A 57 -7.23 -15.72 -17.51
C ILE A 57 -8.62 -16.13 -17.01
N ARG A 58 -9.19 -15.35 -16.09
CA ARG A 58 -10.52 -15.65 -15.51
C ARG A 58 -11.68 -15.03 -16.29
N ARG A 59 -11.41 -14.12 -17.25
CA ARG A 59 -12.41 -13.42 -18.08
C ARG A 59 -13.56 -12.80 -17.29
N ARG A 60 -13.25 -12.19 -16.15
CA ARG A 60 -14.21 -11.42 -15.33
C ARG A 60 -14.53 -10.09 -16.00
N ARG A 61 -15.74 -9.58 -15.76
CA ARG A 61 -16.15 -8.24 -16.20
C ARG A 61 -15.36 -7.17 -15.44
N PHE A 62 -15.10 -6.05 -16.11
CA PHE A 62 -14.34 -4.93 -15.56
C PHE A 62 -14.85 -4.47 -14.19
N ASP A 63 -16.17 -4.28 -14.03
CA ASP A 63 -16.77 -3.83 -12.77
C ASP A 63 -16.49 -4.80 -11.61
N ASP A 64 -16.60 -6.11 -11.86
CA ASP A 64 -16.26 -7.14 -10.87
C ASP A 64 -14.78 -7.14 -10.54
N VAL A 65 -13.91 -6.97 -11.55
CA VAL A 65 -12.46 -6.88 -11.34
C VAL A 65 -12.10 -5.68 -10.46
N MET A 66 -12.71 -4.52 -10.70
CA MET A 66 -12.48 -3.32 -9.90
C MET A 66 -12.84 -3.53 -8.44
N ARG A 67 -14.03 -4.10 -8.17
CA ARG A 67 -14.47 -4.44 -6.82
C ARG A 67 -13.53 -5.43 -6.13
N ILE A 68 -13.17 -6.53 -6.80
CA ILE A 68 -12.27 -7.55 -6.25
C ILE A 68 -10.89 -6.95 -5.92
N LEU A 69 -10.31 -6.17 -6.84
CA LEU A 69 -9.02 -5.53 -6.62
C LEU A 69 -9.06 -4.50 -5.48
N SER A 70 -10.17 -3.77 -5.37
CA SER A 70 -10.39 -2.80 -4.31
C SER A 70 -10.36 -3.48 -2.94
N GLU A 71 -11.05 -4.61 -2.81
CA GLU A 71 -11.05 -5.44 -1.61
C GLU A 71 -9.68 -6.09 -1.35
N GLU A 72 -9.04 -6.70 -2.36
CA GLU A 72 -7.76 -7.40 -2.19
C GLU A 72 -6.60 -6.45 -1.80
N PHE A 73 -6.53 -5.27 -2.41
CA PHE A 73 -5.44 -4.31 -2.20
C PHE A 73 -5.78 -3.19 -1.21
N HIS A 74 -7.01 -3.17 -0.69
CA HIS A 74 -7.50 -2.16 0.24
C HIS A 74 -7.31 -0.73 -0.30
N VAL A 75 -7.75 -0.52 -1.54
CA VAL A 75 -7.62 0.77 -2.26
C VAL A 75 -8.89 1.06 -3.03
N GLU A 76 -9.23 2.34 -3.16
CA GLU A 76 -10.40 2.74 -3.95
C GLU A 76 -10.22 2.43 -5.45
N GLU A 77 -11.33 2.19 -6.15
CA GLU A 77 -11.37 1.96 -7.60
C GLU A 77 -10.70 3.10 -8.41
N ARG A 78 -10.81 4.34 -7.93
CA ARG A 78 -10.10 5.48 -8.51
C ARG A 78 -8.58 5.32 -8.45
N THR A 79 -8.06 4.79 -7.34
CA THR A 79 -6.62 4.54 -7.17
C THR A 79 -6.17 3.42 -8.11
N ILE A 80 -7.00 2.39 -8.29
CA ILE A 80 -6.75 1.30 -9.25
C ILE A 80 -6.70 1.85 -10.68
N SER A 81 -7.67 2.69 -11.04
CA SER A 81 -7.75 3.31 -12.37
C SER A 81 -6.52 4.17 -12.65
N ASN A 82 -6.09 4.99 -11.70
CA ASN A 82 -4.86 5.77 -11.84
C ASN A 82 -3.63 4.87 -12.00
N ALA A 83 -3.53 3.79 -11.21
CA ALA A 83 -2.43 2.84 -11.34
C ALA A 83 -2.43 2.14 -12.71
N LEU A 84 -3.60 1.83 -13.28
CA LEU A 84 -3.72 1.26 -14.62
C LEU A 84 -3.19 2.19 -15.70
N LEU A 85 -3.48 3.49 -15.58
CA LEU A 85 -2.95 4.51 -16.49
C LEU A 85 -1.42 4.64 -16.33
N ASP A 86 -0.92 4.74 -15.10
CA ASP A 86 0.51 4.92 -14.81
C ASP A 86 1.37 3.70 -15.24
N PHE A 87 0.79 2.50 -15.22
CA PHE A 87 1.46 1.25 -15.58
C PHE A 87 0.97 0.65 -16.91
N GLY A 88 0.37 1.48 -17.77
CA GLY A 88 -0.18 1.05 -19.06
C GLY A 88 0.84 0.30 -19.93
N ASP A 89 2.08 0.79 -19.99
CA ASP A 89 3.16 0.13 -20.76
C ASP A 89 3.48 -1.29 -20.25
N TYR A 90 3.46 -1.47 -18.93
CA TYR A 90 3.68 -2.79 -18.32
C TYR A 90 2.51 -3.72 -18.62
N LEU A 91 1.27 -3.20 -18.52
CA LEU A 91 0.06 -3.96 -18.82
C LEU A 91 -0.01 -4.39 -20.29
N ASP A 92 0.32 -3.49 -21.22
CA ASP A 92 0.40 -3.81 -22.65
C ASP A 92 1.47 -4.88 -22.93
N GLY A 93 2.61 -4.83 -22.24
CA GLY A 93 3.61 -5.89 -22.28
C GLY A 93 3.07 -7.26 -21.83
N LEU A 94 2.20 -7.30 -20.82
CA LEU A 94 1.54 -8.53 -20.38
C LEU A 94 0.58 -9.08 -21.45
N TYR A 95 -0.22 -8.22 -22.08
CA TYR A 95 -1.15 -8.61 -23.15
C TYR A 95 -0.40 -9.11 -24.40
N LYS A 96 0.64 -8.40 -24.84
CA LYS A 96 1.47 -8.80 -25.99
C LYS A 96 2.18 -10.13 -25.77
N GLY A 97 2.68 -10.35 -24.56
CA GLY A 97 3.35 -11.60 -24.18
C GLY A 97 2.41 -12.77 -23.95
N LYS A 98 1.08 -12.55 -23.90
CA LYS A 98 0.08 -13.55 -23.45
C LYS A 98 0.56 -14.29 -22.21
N LYS A 99 1.03 -13.53 -21.22
CA LYS A 99 1.72 -14.07 -20.05
C LYS A 99 0.81 -15.08 -19.34
N ASP A 100 1.25 -16.33 -19.23
CA ASP A 100 0.47 -17.40 -18.60
C ASP A 100 0.53 -17.31 -17.07
N ILE A 101 -0.44 -17.92 -16.38
CA ILE A 101 -0.52 -17.98 -14.92
C ILE A 101 0.79 -18.50 -14.29
N ARG A 102 1.49 -19.39 -14.99
CA ARG A 102 2.77 -19.97 -14.54
C ARG A 102 3.86 -18.92 -14.41
N GLU A 103 3.92 -17.98 -15.34
CA GLU A 103 4.91 -16.90 -15.31
C GLU A 103 4.58 -15.88 -14.23
N LEU A 104 3.28 -15.59 -14.03
CA LEU A 104 2.83 -14.74 -12.93
C LEU A 104 3.13 -15.37 -11.56
N LYS A 105 2.92 -16.69 -11.40
CA LYS A 105 3.28 -17.44 -10.18
C LYS A 105 4.80 -17.47 -9.96
N LYS A 106 5.61 -17.50 -11.02
CA LYS A 106 7.08 -17.40 -10.92
C LYS A 106 7.53 -16.01 -10.46
N GLU A 107 6.88 -14.97 -10.95
CA GLU A 107 7.22 -13.58 -10.63
C GLU A 107 6.70 -13.14 -9.26
N TYR A 108 5.56 -13.68 -8.84
CA TYR A 108 4.93 -13.42 -7.54
C TYR A 108 4.57 -14.74 -6.83
N PRO A 109 5.56 -15.47 -6.30
CA PRO A 109 5.34 -16.77 -5.66
C PRO A 109 4.54 -16.67 -4.35
N TYR A 110 4.57 -15.50 -3.70
CA TYR A 110 3.89 -15.26 -2.43
C TYR A 110 2.40 -14.89 -2.59
N ARG A 111 1.94 -14.61 -3.82
CA ARG A 111 0.57 -14.19 -4.08
C ARG A 111 -0.30 -15.41 -4.37
N ASN A 112 -1.41 -15.56 -3.65
CA ASN A 112 -2.42 -16.53 -4.02
C ASN A 112 -3.23 -15.99 -5.21
N TRP A 113 -3.14 -16.66 -6.35
CA TRP A 113 -3.83 -16.28 -7.56
C TRP A 113 -5.25 -16.87 -7.68
N GLU A 114 -5.62 -17.85 -6.86
CA GLU A 114 -6.86 -18.62 -7.04
C GLU A 114 -7.98 -18.29 -6.05
N ASN A 115 -7.71 -17.42 -5.07
CA ASN A 115 -8.74 -16.84 -4.20
C ASN A 115 -9.65 -15.89 -4.98
#